data_AF-A0A0M8U3C7-F1
#
_entry.id   AF-A0A0M8U3C7-F1
#
_cell.length_a   1.000
_cell.length_b   1.000
_cell.length_c   1.000
_cell.angle_alpha   90.00
_cell.angle_beta   90.00
_cell.angle_gamma   90.00
#
_symmetry.space_group_name_H-M   'P 1'
#
loop_
_entity.id
_entity.type
_entity.pdbx_description
1 polymer ?
#
loop_
_entity_poly.entity_id
_entity_poly.type
_entity_poly.pdbx_seq_one_letter_code
_entity_poly.pdbx_strand_id
1 'polypeptide(L)'
;MDAALTGLVAVFATLAGSTLTFVFQRHIARRAERFTRDQQLWHERIATYSAFAAALTDFRRSQNDRWHLERADPNSPQFIGARDESYQRRADSTAALCRVRLLCGDSALFELAQNALDAATEIHTARSEQDRAGRGETARLALDRFLISAGGVTQRSSAP
;
A
#
# COMPACT_ATOMS: atom_id res chain seq x y z
N MET A 1 -31.75 -63.75 7.92
CA MET A 1 -30.55 -63.18 8.57
C MET A 1 -29.99 -61.98 7.80
N ASP A 2 -30.55 -61.65 6.63
CA ASP A 2 -30.06 -60.60 5.74
C ASP A 2 -30.47 -59.17 6.13
N ALA A 3 -31.67 -58.97 6.70
CA ALA A 3 -32.15 -57.63 7.06
C ALA A 3 -31.27 -56.91 8.10
N ALA A 4 -30.69 -57.66 9.04
CA ALA A 4 -29.78 -57.11 10.05
C ALA A 4 -28.45 -56.66 9.42
N LEU A 5 -27.93 -57.42 8.45
CA LEU A 5 -26.73 -57.07 7.69
C LEU A 5 -26.96 -55.83 6.83
N THR A 6 -28.11 -55.75 6.13
CA THR A 6 -28.44 -54.59 5.29
C THR A 6 -28.60 -53.31 6.11
N GLY A 7 -29.25 -53.39 7.28
CA GLY A 7 -29.40 -52.25 8.19
C GLY A 7 -28.05 -51.77 8.75
N LEU A 8 -27.17 -52.70 9.12
CA LEU A 8 -25.82 -52.37 9.61
C LEU A 8 -25.00 -51.64 8.52
N VAL A 9 -25.03 -52.15 7.28
CA VAL A 9 -24.34 -51.54 6.13
C VAL A 9 -24.88 -50.13 5.85
N ALA A 10 -26.19 -49.92 5.95
CA ALA A 10 -26.80 -48.60 5.74
C ALA A 10 -26.36 -47.57 6.79
N VAL A 11 -26.26 -47.98 8.07
CA VAL A 11 -25.76 -47.11 9.15
C VAL A 11 -24.28 -46.78 8.92
N PHE A 12 -23.45 -47.75 8.56
CA PHE A 12 -22.03 -47.51 8.23
C PHE A 12 -21.85 -46.61 7.01
N ALA A 13 -22.65 -46.78 5.96
CA ALA A 13 -22.63 -45.91 4.79
C ALA A 13 -23.00 -44.46 5.14
N THR A 14 -23.98 -44.28 6.02
CA THR A 14 -24.42 -42.95 6.47
C THR A 14 -23.40 -42.30 7.40
N LEU A 15 -22.80 -43.07 8.32
CA LEU A 15 -21.73 -42.59 9.21
C LEU A 15 -20.46 -42.24 8.42
N ALA A 16 -20.12 -43.05 7.41
CA ALA A 16 -18.99 -42.78 6.53
C ALA A 16 -19.23 -41.52 5.69
N GLY A 17 -20.44 -41.35 5.13
CA GLY A 17 -20.82 -40.16 4.37
C GLY A 17 -20.79 -38.87 5.19
N SER A 18 -21.27 -38.91 6.44
CA SER A 18 -21.27 -37.73 7.34
C SER A 18 -19.86 -37.37 7.82
N THR A 19 -19.03 -38.36 8.13
CA THR A 19 -17.63 -38.15 8.53
C THR A 19 -16.80 -37.58 7.37
N LEU A 20 -16.97 -38.10 6.17
CA LEU A 20 -16.28 -37.62 4.98
C LEU A 20 -16.67 -36.16 4.68
N THR A 21 -17.97 -35.84 4.73
CA THR A 21 -18.49 -34.48 4.53
C THR A 21 -17.93 -33.50 5.57
N PHE A 22 -17.88 -33.89 6.85
CA PHE A 22 -17.36 -33.04 7.93
C PHE A 22 -15.86 -32.71 7.77
N VAL A 23 -15.05 -33.69 7.35
CA VAL A 23 -13.62 -33.47 7.10
C VAL A 23 -13.39 -32.57 5.88
N PHE A 24 -14.15 -32.76 4.81
CA PHE A 24 -14.10 -31.88 3.64
C PHE A 24 -14.56 -30.45 3.98
N GLN A 25 -15.65 -30.29 4.73
CA GLN A 25 -16.12 -28.98 5.19
C GLN A 25 -15.07 -28.27 6.06
N ARG A 26 -14.41 -29.00 6.97
CA ARG A 26 -13.33 -28.45 7.80
C ARG A 26 -12.10 -28.05 6.99
N HIS A 27 -11.78 -28.78 5.93
CA HIS A 27 -10.70 -28.44 5.02
C HIS A 27 -11.03 -27.22 4.14
N ILE A 28 -12.26 -27.15 3.62
CA ILE A 28 -12.75 -26.02 2.82
C ILE A 28 -12.84 -24.76 3.68
N ALA A 29 -13.35 -24.85 4.92
CA ALA A 29 -13.43 -23.72 5.84
C ALA A 29 -12.04 -23.18 6.19
N ARG A 30 -11.07 -24.05 6.48
CA ARG A 30 -9.68 -23.64 6.75
C ARG A 30 -8.99 -23.02 5.52
N ARG A 31 -9.31 -23.50 4.32
CA ARG A 31 -8.76 -22.95 3.07
C ARG A 31 -9.42 -21.62 2.70
N ALA A 32 -10.72 -21.49 2.93
CA ALA A 32 -11.46 -20.24 2.76
C ALA A 32 -11.00 -19.18 3.77
N GLU A 33 -10.75 -19.55 5.02
CA GLU A 33 -10.28 -18.62 6.05
C GLU A 33 -8.87 -18.08 5.76
N ARG A 34 -7.97 -18.93 5.24
CA ARG A 34 -6.64 -18.49 4.77
C ARG A 34 -6.75 -17.58 3.56
N PHE A 35 -7.57 -17.95 2.56
CA PHE A 35 -7.80 -17.14 1.38
C PHE A 35 -8.38 -15.74 1.72
N THR A 36 -9.37 -15.68 2.62
CA THR A 36 -9.94 -14.41 3.08
C THR A 36 -8.92 -13.54 3.81
N ARG A 37 -8.08 -14.14 4.66
CA ARG A 37 -7.00 -13.41 5.36
C ARG A 37 -5.96 -12.85 4.38
N ASP A 38 -5.53 -13.65 3.41
CA ASP A 38 -4.54 -13.22 2.42
C ASP A 38 -5.09 -12.10 1.52
N GLN A 39 -6.39 -12.18 1.14
CA GLN A 39 -7.05 -11.11 0.41
C GLN A 39 -7.23 -9.84 1.24
N GLN A 40 -7.51 -9.93 2.54
CA GLN A 40 -7.59 -8.77 3.42
C GLN A 40 -6.25 -8.05 3.51
N LEU A 41 -5.16 -8.79 3.72
CA LEU A 41 -3.81 -8.24 3.74
C LEU A 41 -3.40 -7.61 2.39
N TRP A 42 -3.81 -8.22 1.27
CA TRP A 42 -3.58 -7.66 -0.06
C TRP A 42 -4.28 -6.31 -0.24
N HIS A 43 -5.57 -6.22 0.11
CA HIS A 43 -6.33 -4.96 0.04
C HIS A 43 -5.74 -3.89 0.95
N GLU A 44 -5.34 -4.24 2.18
CA GLU A 44 -4.75 -3.31 3.13
C GLU A 44 -3.39 -2.75 2.63
N ARG A 45 -2.58 -3.60 1.99
CA ARG A 45 -1.33 -3.19 1.32
C ARG A 45 -1.58 -2.23 0.18
N ILE A 46 -2.50 -2.55 -0.72
CA ILE A 46 -2.83 -1.66 -1.84
C ILE A 46 -3.37 -0.32 -1.34
N ALA A 47 -4.30 -0.34 -0.38
CA ALA A 47 -4.85 0.88 0.20
C ALA A 47 -3.75 1.75 0.86
N THR A 48 -2.85 1.14 1.62
CA THR A 48 -1.75 1.87 2.28
C THR A 48 -0.75 2.45 1.29
N TYR A 49 -0.33 1.67 0.29
CA TYR A 49 0.66 2.13 -0.70
C TYR A 49 0.09 3.19 -1.64
N SER A 50 -1.17 3.05 -2.05
CA SER A 50 -1.86 4.06 -2.86
C SER A 50 -2.12 5.35 -2.08
N ALA A 51 -2.49 5.27 -0.80
CA ALA A 51 -2.65 6.44 0.05
C ALA A 51 -1.33 7.22 0.22
N PHE A 52 -0.21 6.51 0.39
CA PHE A 52 1.12 7.13 0.41
C PHE A 52 1.46 7.81 -0.93
N ALA A 53 1.23 7.13 -2.05
CA ALA A 53 1.49 7.70 -3.38
C ALA A 53 0.66 8.96 -3.65
N ALA A 54 -0.61 8.97 -3.23
CA ALA A 54 -1.49 10.13 -3.31
C ALA A 54 -0.96 11.30 -2.46
N ALA A 55 -0.67 11.06 -1.18
CA ALA A 55 -0.15 12.08 -0.27
C ALA A 55 1.16 12.69 -0.79
N LEU A 56 2.08 11.85 -1.29
CA LEU A 56 3.35 12.31 -1.85
C LEU A 56 3.16 13.12 -3.13
N THR A 57 2.19 12.76 -3.97
CA THR A 57 1.87 13.51 -5.19
C THR A 57 1.34 14.90 -4.85
N ASP A 58 0.45 15.00 -3.87
CA ASP A 58 -0.05 16.28 -3.39
C ASP A 58 1.05 17.13 -2.72
N PHE A 59 1.95 16.49 -1.97
CA PHE A 59 3.12 17.18 -1.43
C PHE A 59 4.03 17.73 -2.54
N ARG A 60 4.35 16.94 -3.57
CA ARG A 60 5.11 17.41 -4.74
C ARG A 60 4.43 18.58 -5.44
N ARG A 61 3.10 18.56 -5.57
CA ARG A 61 2.35 19.70 -6.12
C ARG A 61 2.55 20.95 -5.25
N SER A 62 2.32 20.85 -3.94
CA SER A 62 2.48 21.98 -3.01
C SER A 62 3.90 22.56 -3.01
N GLN A 63 4.93 21.74 -3.20
CA GLN A 63 6.32 22.18 -3.31
C GLN A 63 6.58 22.98 -4.59
N ASN A 64 5.98 22.58 -5.71
CA ASN A 64 6.06 23.33 -6.96
C ASN A 64 5.30 24.66 -6.86
N ASP A 65 4.10 24.65 -6.30
CA ASP A 65 3.28 25.85 -6.13
C ASP A 65 4.00 26.86 -5.22
N ARG A 66 4.56 26.38 -4.11
CA ARG A 66 5.40 27.18 -3.22
C ARG A 66 6.57 27.82 -3.97
N TRP A 67 7.30 27.05 -4.78
CA TRP A 67 8.44 27.56 -5.54
C TRP A 67 8.04 28.67 -6.53
N HIS A 68 6.93 28.48 -7.25
CA HIS A 68 6.44 29.49 -8.20
C HIS A 68 6.02 30.78 -7.47
N LEU A 69 5.32 30.65 -6.35
CA LEU A 69 4.87 31.78 -5.54
C LEU A 69 6.02 32.51 -4.85
N GLU A 70 7.04 31.78 -4.39
CA GLU A 70 8.26 32.36 -3.82
C GLU A 70 9.00 33.23 -4.83
N ARG A 71 9.10 32.79 -6.09
CA ARG A 71 9.74 33.58 -7.15
C ARG A 71 8.91 34.75 -7.63
N ALA A 72 7.59 34.69 -7.50
CA ALA A 72 6.69 35.77 -7.88
C ALA A 72 6.71 36.90 -6.83
N ASP A 73 6.47 36.57 -5.56
CA ASP A 73 6.54 37.49 -4.44
C ASP A 73 6.72 36.74 -3.10
N PRO A 74 7.94 36.75 -2.52
CA PRO A 74 8.27 36.08 -1.26
C PRO A 74 7.51 36.59 -0.03
N ASN A 75 6.87 37.76 -0.09
CA ASN A 75 6.11 38.34 1.03
C ASN A 75 4.60 38.32 0.80
N SER A 76 4.15 37.74 -0.31
CA SER A 76 2.73 37.66 -0.63
C SER A 76 1.99 36.77 0.36
N PRO A 77 0.74 37.13 0.74
CA PRO A 77 -0.14 36.23 1.51
C PRO A 77 -0.30 34.86 0.86
N GLN A 78 -0.26 34.81 -0.48
CA GLN A 78 -0.32 33.58 -1.27
C GLN A 78 0.89 32.68 -1.04
N PHE A 79 2.12 33.23 -1.02
CA PHE A 79 3.31 32.46 -0.69
C PHE A 79 3.28 31.94 0.75
N ILE A 80 2.85 32.76 1.71
CA ILE A 80 2.72 32.34 3.12
C ILE A 80 1.74 31.16 3.22
N GLY A 81 0.57 31.27 2.58
CA GLY A 81 -0.41 30.18 2.54
C GLY A 81 0.12 28.91 1.87
N ALA A 82 0.82 29.03 0.74
CA ALA A 82 1.43 27.89 0.06
C ALA A 82 2.55 27.24 0.87
N ARG A 83 3.31 28.02 1.65
CA ARG A 83 4.32 27.51 2.57
C ARG A 83 3.67 26.69 3.69
N ASP A 84 2.61 27.20 4.30
CA ASP A 84 1.89 26.51 5.36
C ASP A 84 1.19 25.24 4.84
N GLU A 85 0.58 25.30 3.65
CA GLU A 85 0.05 24.11 2.97
C GLU A 85 1.17 23.08 2.73
N SER A 86 2.35 23.52 2.27
CA SER A 86 3.48 22.62 2.04
C SER A 86 3.91 21.87 3.31
N TYR A 87 3.81 22.51 4.48
CA TYR A 87 4.09 21.86 5.76
C TYR A 87 3.00 20.84 6.13
N GLN A 88 1.73 21.18 5.91
CA GLN A 88 0.63 20.24 6.14
C GLN A 88 0.77 19.00 5.24
N ARG A 89 1.02 19.19 3.94
CA ARG A 89 1.21 18.08 2.99
C ARG A 89 2.43 17.22 3.31
N ARG A 90 3.50 17.82 3.85
CA ARG A 90 4.66 17.08 4.36
C ARG A 90 4.27 16.19 5.54
N ALA A 91 3.50 16.73 6.49
CA ALA A 91 3.02 15.98 7.64
C ALA A 91 2.13 14.80 7.21
N ASP A 92 1.19 15.03 6.29
CA ASP A 92 0.31 13.98 5.76
C ASP A 92 1.09 12.87 5.06
N SER A 93 2.08 13.24 4.24
CA SER A 93 2.96 12.29 3.55
C SER A 93 3.82 11.48 4.53
N THR A 94 4.32 12.14 5.58
CA THR A 94 5.11 11.48 6.64
C THR A 94 4.23 10.51 7.43
N ALA A 95 3.00 10.89 7.75
CA ALA A 95 2.04 10.01 8.43
C ALA A 95 1.69 8.79 7.56
N ALA A 96 1.53 8.96 6.25
CA ALA A 96 1.34 7.85 5.32
C ALA A 96 2.58 6.95 5.24
N LEU A 97 3.79 7.51 5.24
CA LEU A 97 5.05 6.75 5.28
C LEU A 97 5.17 5.91 6.56
N CYS A 98 4.77 6.44 7.72
CA CYS A 98 4.72 5.67 8.96
C CYS A 98 3.79 4.45 8.83
N ARG A 99 2.63 4.58 8.16
CA ARG A 99 1.73 3.44 7.90
C ARG A 99 2.39 2.41 6.98
N VAL A 100 3.11 2.85 5.95
CA VAL A 100 3.90 1.95 5.08
C VAL A 100 4.92 1.16 5.90
N ARG A 101 5.63 1.82 6.84
CA ARG A 101 6.60 1.16 7.74
C ARG A 101 5.96 0.14 8.68
N LEU A 102 4.77 0.44 9.19
CA LEU A 102 4.04 -0.48 10.08
C LEU A 102 3.54 -1.71 9.33
N LEU A 103 3.11 -1.53 8.09
CA LEU A 103 2.55 -2.62 7.29
C LEU A 103 3.62 -3.45 6.56
N CYS A 104 4.74 -2.82 6.21
CA CYS A 104 5.82 -3.46 5.46
C CYS A 104 7.01 -3.75 6.38
N GLY A 105 7.29 -5.04 6.60
CA GLY A 105 8.51 -5.49 7.27
C GLY A 105 9.77 -5.48 6.37
N ASP A 106 9.63 -5.11 5.09
CA ASP A 106 10.74 -5.03 4.14
C ASP A 106 11.42 -3.66 4.23
N SER A 107 12.64 -3.64 4.77
CA SER A 107 13.44 -2.43 4.91
C SER A 107 13.77 -1.79 3.56
N ALA A 108 13.96 -2.57 2.50
CA ALA A 108 14.28 -2.05 1.17
C ALA A 108 13.07 -1.32 0.56
N LEU A 109 11.86 -1.83 0.76
CA LEU A 109 10.66 -1.13 0.29
C LEU A 109 10.43 0.18 1.06
N PHE A 110 10.67 0.16 2.37
CA PHE A 110 10.61 1.36 3.19
C PHE A 110 11.63 2.42 2.76
N GLU A 111 12.87 2.02 2.47
CA GLU A 111 13.91 2.94 1.96
C GLU A 111 13.52 3.57 0.62
N LEU A 112 12.90 2.83 -0.30
CA LEU A 112 12.38 3.39 -1.55
C LEU A 112 11.31 4.46 -1.30
N ALA A 113 10.40 4.21 -0.35
CA ALA A 113 9.36 5.17 0.02
C ALA A 113 9.96 6.44 0.67
N GLN A 114 10.92 6.26 1.58
CA GLN A 114 11.63 7.37 2.23
C GLN A 114 12.38 8.23 1.21
N ASN A 115 13.13 7.60 0.29
CA ASN A 115 13.84 8.29 -0.78
C ASN A 115 12.90 9.13 -1.67
N ALA A 116 11.67 8.65 -1.91
CA ALA A 116 10.67 9.40 -2.67
C ALA A 116 10.17 10.65 -1.92
N LEU A 117 9.99 10.55 -0.59
CA LEU A 117 9.62 11.69 0.26
C LEU A 117 10.75 12.72 0.34
N ASP A 118 11.99 12.28 0.48
CA ASP A 118 13.15 13.16 0.56
C ASP A 118 13.37 13.90 -0.76
N ALA A 119 13.30 13.19 -1.89
CA ALA A 119 13.38 13.81 -3.21
C ALA A 119 12.28 14.87 -3.45
N ALA A 120 11.06 14.65 -2.94
CA ALA A 120 9.98 15.63 -3.02
C ALA A 120 10.25 16.87 -2.15
N THR A 121 10.88 16.70 -0.99
CA THR A 121 11.20 17.79 -0.06
C THR A 121 12.17 18.79 -0.66
N GLU A 122 13.08 18.34 -1.52
CA GLU A 122 14.09 19.20 -2.12
C GLU A 122 13.58 20.10 -3.26
N ILE A 123 12.37 19.89 -3.78
CA ILE A 123 11.85 20.60 -4.97
C ILE A 123 11.83 22.12 -4.77
N HIS A 124 11.36 22.61 -3.62
CA HIS A 124 11.29 24.07 -3.37
C HIS A 124 12.66 24.75 -3.27
N THR A 125 13.75 23.99 -3.09
CA THR A 125 15.11 24.53 -3.00
C THR A 125 15.75 24.77 -4.38
N ALA A 126 15.01 24.46 -5.45
CA ALA A 126 15.49 24.60 -6.82
C ALA A 126 15.88 26.05 -7.15
N ARG A 127 17.02 26.22 -7.82
CA ARG A 127 17.54 27.57 -8.17
C ARG A 127 17.05 28.08 -9.53
N SER A 128 16.53 27.19 -10.37
CA SER A 128 16.05 27.49 -11.72
C SER A 128 14.85 26.64 -12.09
N GLU A 129 14.14 27.02 -13.14
CA GLU A 129 13.02 26.22 -13.67
C GLU A 129 13.49 24.82 -14.10
N GLN A 130 14.68 24.74 -14.73
CA GLN A 130 15.27 23.47 -15.15
C GLN A 130 15.64 22.59 -13.95
N ASP A 131 16.21 23.17 -12.90
CA ASP A 131 16.53 22.46 -11.65
C ASP A 131 15.24 21.97 -10.96
N ARG A 132 14.19 22.80 -10.92
CA ARG A 132 12.87 22.43 -10.39
C ARG A 132 12.29 21.24 -11.16
N ALA A 133 12.30 21.31 -12.50
CA ALA A 133 11.82 20.24 -13.35
C ALA A 133 12.62 18.94 -13.13
N GLY A 134 13.95 19.02 -13.05
CA GLY A 134 14.81 17.87 -12.79
C GLY A 134 14.58 17.22 -11.41
N ARG A 135 14.40 18.03 -10.37
CA ARG A 135 14.04 17.56 -9.02
C ARG A 135 12.64 16.97 -8.98
N GLY A 136 11.70 17.61 -9.66
CA GLY A 136 10.33 17.12 -9.84
C GLY A 136 10.29 15.75 -10.50
N GLU A 137 11.11 15.54 -11.54
CA GLU A 137 11.26 14.24 -12.22
C GLU A 137 11.95 13.20 -11.35
N THR A 138 12.99 13.59 -10.61
CA THR A 138 13.67 12.70 -9.65
C THR A 138 12.70 12.16 -8.60
N ALA A 139 11.87 13.03 -8.03
CA ALA A 139 10.83 12.63 -7.08
C ALA A 139 9.76 11.72 -7.72
N ARG A 140 9.41 11.96 -9.00
CA ARG A 140 8.49 11.09 -9.75
C ARG A 140 9.06 9.69 -9.90
N LEU A 141 10.30 9.59 -10.37
CA LEU A 141 10.98 8.32 -10.62
C LEU A 141 11.23 7.55 -9.31
N ALA A 142 11.50 8.24 -8.21
CA ALA A 142 11.62 7.61 -6.90
C ALA A 142 10.29 6.97 -6.44
N LEU A 143 9.16 7.68 -6.62
CA LEU A 143 7.84 7.12 -6.34
C LEU A 143 7.50 5.93 -7.25
N ASP A 144 7.82 6.00 -8.54
CA ASP A 144 7.61 4.88 -9.47
C ASP A 144 8.40 3.63 -9.05
N ARG A 145 9.67 3.79 -8.64
CA ARG A 145 10.48 2.67 -8.13
C ARG A 145 9.86 2.02 -6.90
N PHE A 146 9.34 2.84 -5.98
CA PHE A 146 8.59 2.34 -4.82
C PHE A 146 7.36 1.54 -5.27
N LEU A 147 6.53 2.07 -6.16
CA LEU A 147 5.30 1.40 -6.63
C LEU A 147 5.59 0.09 -7.37
N ILE A 148 6.63 0.05 -8.21
CA ILE A 148 7.07 -1.17 -8.90
C ILE A 148 7.48 -2.24 -7.88
N SER A 149 8.30 -1.86 -6.90
CA SER A 149 8.75 -2.78 -5.85
C SER A 149 7.57 -3.27 -5.00
N ALA A 150 6.67 -2.36 -4.59
CA ALA A 150 5.46 -2.67 -3.83
C ALA A 150 4.54 -3.64 -4.58
N GLY A 151 4.37 -3.45 -5.89
CA GLY A 151 3.63 -4.37 -6.76
C GLY A 151 4.25 -5.77 -6.80
N GLY A 152 5.59 -5.85 -6.93
CA GLY A 152 6.32 -7.12 -6.92
C GLY A 152 6.30 -7.86 -5.58
N VAL A 153 6.30 -7.15 -4.45
CA VAL A 153 6.12 -7.75 -3.10
C VAL A 153 4.69 -8.29 -2.95
N THR A 154 3.71 -7.55 -3.43
CA THR A 154 2.28 -7.90 -3.33
C THR A 154 1.94 -9.14 -4.15
N GLN A 155 2.54 -9.31 -5.33
CA GLN A 155 2.35 -10.50 -6.18
C GLN A 155 3.05 -11.75 -5.63
N ARG A 156 4.24 -11.62 -5.02
CA ARG A 156 4.93 -12.77 -4.41
C ARG A 156 4.22 -13.31 -3.17
N SER A 157 3.54 -12.45 -2.42
CA SER A 157 2.76 -12.84 -1.24
C SER A 157 1.42 -13.52 -1.57
N SER A 158 0.99 -13.52 -2.83
CA SER A 158 -0.29 -14.09 -3.31
C SER A 158 -0.10 -15.33 -4.19
N ALA A 159 1.13 -15.81 -4.38
CA ALA A 159 1.41 -17.07 -5.04
C ALA A 159 1.11 -18.27 -4.10
N PRO A 160 0.39 -19.31 -4.56
CA PRO A 160 -0.05 -20.45 -3.75
C PRO A 160 1.07 -21.39 -3.30
#